data_AF-A0A7X7LTN3-F1
#
_entry.id   AF-A0A7X7LTN3-F1
#
_cell.length_a   1.000
_cell.length_b   1.000
_cell.length_c   1.000
_cell.angle_alpha   90.00
_cell.angle_beta   90.00
_cell.angle_gamma   90.00
#
_symmetry.space_group_name_H-M   'P 1'
#
loop_
_entity.id
_entity.type
_entity.pdbx_description
1 polymer ?
#
loop_
_entity_poly.entity_id
_entity_poly.type
_entity_poly.pdbx_seq_one_letter_code
_entity_poly.pdbx_strand_id
1 'polypeptide(L)'
;MTATSKPDQAPARSRGPSRARRRGPRNRDGNPPHNGPADGEVLDVDTSLEEGDASSSESTAAAALHLSELKALHVSELLAMAIENDVEGANRLRKQELVFALLKNRARKGEPIYGDGALEVLPDGFGFLRSPDTSYLAGTDDIYVSPSQIRRFNLRTGDTIEGEIRTPKDGERYFALVKLDKINGRPPEECKSKILFENLTPLHPQEVFRLEREIRGEENITSRVIDMIAPIGKGQRGLLVAPPK
;
A
#
# COMPACT_ATOMS: atom_id res chain seq x y z
N MET A 1 -0.84 60.77 1.44
CA MET A 1 -1.86 61.28 0.50
C MET A 1 -2.70 60.11 0.03
N THR A 2 -3.95 60.14 0.47
CA THR A 2 -5.09 59.24 0.21
C THR A 2 -5.53 59.24 -1.25
N ALA A 3 -5.96 58.08 -1.78
CA ALA A 3 -7.04 57.90 -2.76
C ALA A 3 -7.06 56.42 -3.23
N THR A 4 -7.92 55.54 -2.74
CA THR A 4 -9.36 55.31 -2.99
C THR A 4 -9.61 54.06 -3.84
N SER A 5 -10.41 53.19 -3.22
CA SER A 5 -11.05 51.97 -3.68
C SER A 5 -12.04 52.16 -4.83
N LYS A 6 -12.14 51.14 -5.71
CA LYS A 6 -13.39 50.68 -6.33
C LYS A 6 -13.31 49.17 -6.62
N PRO A 7 -14.23 48.35 -6.10
CA PRO A 7 -14.56 47.05 -6.68
C PRO A 7 -15.95 47.12 -7.30
N ASP A 8 -16.15 46.74 -8.56
CA ASP A 8 -17.47 46.27 -8.97
C ASP A 8 -17.48 45.44 -10.27
N GLN A 9 -18.45 44.53 -10.28
CA GLN A 9 -19.09 43.83 -11.40
C GLN A 9 -18.51 42.48 -11.86
N ALA A 10 -19.07 41.46 -11.21
CA ALA A 10 -19.31 40.14 -11.75
C ALA A 10 -20.38 40.17 -12.86
N PRO A 11 -20.22 39.41 -13.96
CA PRO A 11 -21.34 39.04 -14.81
C PRO A 11 -21.85 37.63 -14.49
N ALA A 12 -23.18 37.54 -14.45
CA ALA A 12 -23.99 36.36 -14.20
C ALA A 12 -23.64 35.15 -15.08
N ARG A 13 -23.60 33.95 -14.48
CA ARG A 13 -23.61 32.67 -15.21
C ARG A 13 -24.90 31.89 -14.98
N SER A 14 -25.48 31.51 -16.11
CA SER A 14 -26.68 30.74 -16.40
C SER A 14 -27.03 29.60 -15.44
N ARG A 15 -28.28 29.59 -14.95
CA ARG A 15 -28.93 28.40 -14.39
C ARG A 15 -29.33 27.46 -15.54
N GLY A 16 -28.65 26.31 -15.64
CA GLY A 16 -29.06 25.20 -16.51
C GLY A 16 -30.29 24.47 -15.95
N PRO A 17 -31.07 23.76 -16.80
CA PRO A 17 -32.31 23.12 -16.37
C PRO A 17 -32.04 21.84 -15.57
N SER A 18 -32.81 21.65 -14.50
CA SER A 18 -32.78 20.47 -13.63
C SER A 18 -33.17 19.19 -14.38
N ARG A 19 -32.29 18.19 -14.37
CA ARG A 19 -32.61 16.81 -14.82
C ARG A 19 -33.50 16.12 -13.78
N ALA A 20 -34.77 15.93 -14.13
CA ALA A 20 -35.71 15.11 -13.37
C ALA A 20 -35.28 13.62 -13.38
N ARG A 21 -35.14 13.03 -12.19
CA ARG A 21 -34.88 11.60 -12.00
C ARG A 21 -36.16 10.80 -12.27
N ARG A 22 -36.15 9.88 -13.24
CA ARG A 22 -37.24 8.92 -13.48
C ARG A 22 -37.29 7.88 -12.34
N ARG A 23 -38.42 7.79 -11.64
CA ARG A 23 -38.72 6.77 -10.61
C ARG A 23 -39.31 5.52 -11.30
N GLY A 24 -38.86 4.33 -10.90
CA GLY A 24 -39.43 3.05 -11.33
C GLY A 24 -40.85 2.79 -10.82
N PRO A 25 -41.54 1.76 -11.34
CA PRO A 25 -42.94 1.51 -11.05
C PRO A 25 -43.16 1.08 -9.59
N ARG A 26 -44.22 1.60 -8.96
CA ARG A 26 -44.70 1.21 -7.63
C ARG A 26 -46.05 0.50 -7.79
N ASN A 27 -46.34 -0.48 -6.93
CA ASN A 27 -47.69 -1.04 -6.81
C ASN A 27 -48.66 0.03 -6.26
N ARG A 28 -49.97 -0.19 -6.39
CA ARG A 28 -51.04 0.79 -6.04
C ARG A 28 -50.92 1.38 -4.62
N ASP A 29 -50.28 0.67 -3.70
CA ASP A 29 -50.10 1.09 -2.29
C ASP A 29 -48.69 1.63 -1.96
N GLY A 30 -47.84 1.90 -2.96
CA GLY A 30 -46.62 2.68 -2.78
C GLY A 30 -45.40 2.00 -2.14
N ASN A 31 -45.47 0.70 -1.84
CA ASN A 31 -44.38 -0.07 -1.21
C ASN A 31 -43.63 -1.01 -2.21
N PRO A 32 -42.33 -1.32 -1.99
CA PRO A 32 -41.59 -2.32 -2.79
C PRO A 32 -42.12 -3.75 -2.54
N PRO A 33 -42.07 -4.66 -3.53
CA PRO A 33 -42.56 -6.03 -3.35
C PRO A 33 -41.59 -6.85 -2.47
N HIS A 34 -42.13 -7.48 -1.43
CA HIS A 34 -41.44 -8.41 -0.55
C HIS A 34 -41.75 -9.84 -1.03
N ASN A 35 -40.73 -10.64 -1.32
CA ASN A 35 -40.92 -12.03 -1.78
C ASN A 35 -40.10 -12.96 -0.87
N GLY A 36 -40.78 -13.85 -0.17
CA GLY A 36 -40.19 -14.97 0.57
C GLY A 36 -41.25 -16.03 0.85
N PRO A 37 -40.90 -17.31 0.79
CA PRO A 37 -41.57 -18.37 1.56
C PRO A 37 -40.54 -19.06 2.48
N ALA A 38 -40.79 -19.24 3.78
CA ALA A 38 -41.74 -20.15 4.46
C ALA A 38 -41.12 -21.53 4.75
N ASP A 39 -41.18 -21.90 6.01
CA ASP A 39 -40.53 -23.01 6.68
C ASP A 39 -41.05 -24.41 6.30
N GLY A 40 -40.17 -25.40 6.42
CA GLY A 40 -40.51 -26.70 6.99
C GLY A 40 -40.24 -27.91 6.11
N GLU A 41 -39.12 -28.61 6.36
CA GLU A 41 -39.09 -30.07 6.47
C GLU A 41 -37.77 -30.52 7.14
N VAL A 42 -37.89 -31.34 8.17
CA VAL A 42 -36.79 -31.92 8.96
C VAL A 42 -36.62 -33.35 8.46
N LEU A 43 -35.45 -33.69 7.91
CA LEU A 43 -35.07 -35.05 7.56
C LEU A 43 -33.65 -35.30 8.06
N ASP A 44 -33.55 -36.11 9.10
CA ASP A 44 -32.31 -36.68 9.61
C ASP A 44 -31.74 -37.67 8.59
N VAL A 45 -30.56 -37.35 8.05
CA VAL A 45 -29.69 -38.31 7.36
C VAL A 45 -28.30 -38.17 7.93
N ASP A 46 -27.96 -39.15 8.76
CA ASP A 46 -26.63 -39.43 9.25
C ASP A 46 -25.69 -39.83 8.08
N THR A 47 -24.39 -39.71 8.30
CA THR A 47 -23.25 -40.32 7.56
C THR A 47 -22.48 -39.56 6.45
N SER A 48 -21.18 -39.45 6.74
CA SER A 48 -19.99 -39.27 5.87
C SER A 48 -19.77 -37.93 5.16
N LEU A 49 -19.10 -37.02 5.86
CA LEU A 49 -18.25 -36.00 5.23
C LEU A 49 -17.02 -36.69 4.62
N GLU A 50 -17.04 -36.90 3.31
CA GLU A 50 -15.79 -37.05 2.56
C GLU A 50 -15.11 -35.67 2.51
N GLU A 51 -13.94 -35.58 3.12
CA GLU A 51 -12.99 -34.46 2.93
C GLU A 51 -12.51 -34.50 1.48
N GLY A 52 -13.24 -33.81 0.62
CA GLY A 52 -12.81 -33.45 -0.73
C GLY A 52 -11.66 -32.46 -0.63
N ASP A 53 -10.45 -32.99 -0.75
CA ASP A 53 -9.19 -32.31 -0.98
C ASP A 53 -9.34 -31.24 -2.08
N ALA A 54 -9.50 -29.98 -1.67
CA ALA A 54 -9.53 -28.82 -2.56
C ALA A 54 -8.08 -28.44 -2.94
N SER A 55 -7.41 -29.36 -3.63
CA SER A 55 -6.21 -29.07 -4.40
C SER A 55 -6.63 -28.57 -5.79
N SER A 56 -6.64 -27.25 -5.99
CA SER A 56 -6.36 -26.62 -7.29
C SER A 56 -6.52 -25.09 -7.27
N SER A 57 -5.41 -24.38 -7.12
CA SER A 57 -4.97 -23.37 -8.11
C SER A 57 -3.62 -22.71 -7.76
N GLU A 58 -2.66 -23.45 -7.20
CA GLU A 58 -1.29 -22.95 -7.00
C GLU A 58 -0.32 -23.71 -7.89
N SER A 59 -0.34 -23.43 -9.20
CA SER A 59 0.84 -23.65 -10.04
C SER A 59 0.76 -22.81 -11.30
N THR A 60 1.87 -22.13 -11.61
CA THR A 60 2.20 -21.30 -12.79
C THR A 60 1.90 -19.79 -12.72
N ALA A 61 2.40 -19.12 -11.68
CA ALA A 61 3.04 -17.82 -11.88
C ALA A 61 4.54 -18.06 -11.77
N ALA A 62 5.26 -18.05 -12.90
CA ALA A 62 6.73 -18.12 -12.89
C ALA A 62 7.26 -17.03 -11.93
N ALA A 63 8.11 -17.43 -10.99
CA ALA A 63 8.58 -16.65 -9.84
C ALA A 63 8.85 -15.18 -10.20
N ALA A 64 7.85 -14.34 -9.94
CA ALA A 64 7.91 -12.91 -10.20
C ALA A 64 9.02 -12.30 -9.34
N LEU A 65 9.96 -11.60 -9.96
CA LEU A 65 11.12 -11.09 -9.24
C LEU A 65 10.79 -9.83 -8.47
N HIS A 66 11.02 -9.86 -7.17
CA HIS A 66 10.87 -8.67 -6.34
C HIS A 66 12.22 -8.01 -6.05
N LEU A 67 12.31 -6.69 -6.27
CA LEU A 67 13.53 -5.92 -6.04
C LEU A 67 14.00 -6.00 -4.59
N SER A 68 13.10 -5.95 -3.62
CA SER A 68 13.45 -6.02 -2.19
C SER A 68 13.94 -7.40 -1.76
N GLU A 69 13.42 -8.49 -2.33
CA GLU A 69 13.91 -9.84 -2.07
C GLU A 69 15.37 -10.00 -2.51
N LEU A 70 15.72 -9.51 -3.71
CA LEU A 70 17.11 -9.52 -4.18
C LEU A 70 18.05 -8.68 -3.29
N LYS A 71 17.55 -7.60 -2.70
CA LYS A 71 18.35 -6.77 -1.78
C LYS A 71 18.60 -7.47 -0.45
N ALA A 72 17.66 -8.27 0.03
CA ALA A 72 17.76 -8.98 1.30
C ALA A 72 18.77 -10.15 1.26
N LEU A 73 18.95 -10.79 0.10
CA LEU A 73 19.85 -11.94 -0.06
C LEU A 73 21.33 -11.60 0.21
N HIS A 74 22.09 -12.61 0.61
CA HIS A 74 23.52 -12.46 0.84
C HIS A 74 24.29 -12.39 -0.50
N VAL A 75 25.44 -11.72 -0.50
CA VAL A 75 26.24 -11.49 -1.72
C VAL A 75 26.64 -12.81 -2.38
N SER A 76 26.91 -13.86 -1.61
CA SER A 76 27.25 -15.20 -2.14
C SER A 76 26.11 -15.83 -2.95
N GLU A 77 24.87 -15.68 -2.48
CA GLU A 77 23.69 -16.22 -3.17
C GLU A 77 23.40 -15.43 -4.45
N LEU A 78 23.55 -14.11 -4.41
CA LEU A 78 23.43 -13.27 -5.60
C LEU A 78 24.48 -13.62 -6.65
N LEU A 79 25.71 -13.95 -6.24
CA LEU A 79 26.76 -14.40 -7.16
C LEU A 79 26.40 -15.76 -7.79
N ALA A 80 25.89 -16.70 -7.00
CA ALA A 80 25.43 -17.99 -7.52
C ALA A 80 24.32 -17.79 -8.56
N MET A 81 23.30 -16.97 -8.25
CA MET A 81 22.23 -16.64 -9.20
C MET A 81 22.75 -15.93 -10.44
N ALA A 82 23.76 -15.06 -10.29
CA ALA A 82 24.34 -14.31 -11.41
C ALA A 82 25.08 -15.23 -12.37
N ILE A 83 25.81 -16.22 -11.85
CA ILE A 83 26.48 -17.25 -12.67
C ILE A 83 25.45 -18.12 -13.38
N GLU A 84 24.40 -18.57 -12.67
CA GLU A 84 23.32 -19.39 -13.25
C GLU A 84 22.55 -18.65 -14.35
N ASN A 85 22.43 -17.33 -14.25
CA ASN A 85 21.73 -16.50 -15.23
C ASN A 85 22.64 -15.89 -16.32
N ASP A 86 23.88 -16.37 -16.47
CA ASP A 86 24.85 -15.90 -17.48
C ASP A 86 25.17 -14.40 -17.39
N VAL A 87 25.33 -13.84 -16.18
CA VAL A 87 25.79 -12.47 -15.98
C VAL A 87 27.32 -12.40 -16.08
N GLU A 88 27.81 -11.77 -17.15
CA GLU A 88 29.25 -11.58 -17.38
C GLU A 88 29.90 -10.74 -16.25
N GLY A 89 31.04 -11.21 -15.75
CA GLY A 89 31.86 -10.44 -14.81
C GLY A 89 31.27 -10.26 -13.39
N ALA A 90 30.28 -11.07 -13.01
CA ALA A 90 29.58 -10.99 -11.72
C ALA A 90 30.50 -10.80 -10.50
N ASN A 91 31.65 -11.49 -10.46
CA ASN A 91 32.61 -11.44 -9.35
C ASN A 91 33.27 -10.07 -9.12
N ARG A 92 33.25 -9.16 -10.11
CA ARG A 92 33.84 -7.82 -9.99
C ARG A 92 32.84 -6.74 -9.61
N LEU A 93 31.55 -7.06 -9.63
CA LEU A 93 30.48 -6.10 -9.41
C LEU A 93 30.21 -5.92 -7.92
N ARG A 94 29.85 -4.69 -7.54
CA ARG A 94 29.31 -4.43 -6.19
C ARG A 94 27.92 -5.06 -6.06
N LYS A 95 27.45 -5.30 -4.83
CA LYS A 95 26.11 -5.86 -4.57
C LYS A 95 25.01 -5.17 -5.37
N GLN A 96 25.03 -3.83 -5.42
CA GLN A 96 24.06 -3.02 -6.16
C GLN A 96 24.12 -3.27 -7.68
N GLU A 97 25.32 -3.31 -8.25
CA GLU A 97 25.54 -3.56 -9.68
C GLU A 97 25.17 -5.00 -10.06
N LEU A 98 25.40 -5.95 -9.16
CA LEU A 98 25.02 -7.35 -9.30
C LEU A 98 23.49 -7.51 -9.35
N VAL A 99 22.76 -6.88 -8.42
CA VAL A 99 21.29 -6.83 -8.42
C VAL A 99 20.79 -6.20 -9.70
N PHE A 100 21.39 -5.08 -10.13
CA PHE A 100 21.02 -4.42 -11.38
C PHE A 100 21.24 -5.32 -12.61
N ALA A 101 22.38 -6.02 -12.67
CA ALA A 101 22.71 -6.89 -13.79
C ALA A 101 21.78 -8.11 -13.86
N LEU A 102 21.43 -8.70 -12.71
CA LEU A 102 20.45 -9.78 -12.59
C LEU A 102 19.07 -9.35 -13.11
N LEU A 103 18.59 -8.19 -12.63
CA LEU A 103 17.32 -7.63 -13.07
C LEU A 103 17.32 -7.31 -14.57
N LYS A 104 18.41 -6.73 -15.09
CA LYS A 104 18.55 -6.44 -16.52
C LYS A 104 18.54 -7.69 -17.38
N ASN A 105 19.17 -8.78 -16.92
CA ASN A 105 19.19 -10.05 -17.65
C ASN A 105 17.77 -10.64 -17.74
N ARG A 106 17.04 -10.69 -16.62
CA ARG A 106 15.67 -11.23 -16.62
C ARG A 106 14.65 -10.34 -17.33
N ALA A 107 14.81 -9.01 -17.26
CA ALA A 107 14.03 -8.09 -18.10
C ALA A 107 14.22 -8.39 -19.61
N ARG A 108 15.45 -8.75 -20.05
CA ARG A 108 15.72 -9.14 -21.43
C ARG A 108 15.07 -10.48 -21.82
N LYS A 109 14.89 -11.39 -20.85
CA LYS A 109 14.14 -12.65 -21.02
C LYS A 109 12.62 -12.42 -21.06
N GLY A 110 12.15 -11.19 -20.84
CA GLY A 110 10.73 -10.83 -20.87
C GLY A 110 10.00 -11.14 -19.56
N GLU A 111 10.74 -11.42 -18.49
CA GLU A 111 10.15 -11.66 -17.16
C GLU A 111 9.77 -10.33 -16.49
N PRO A 112 8.55 -10.21 -15.93
CA PRO A 112 8.14 -9.00 -15.22
C PRO A 112 8.93 -8.87 -13.92
N ILE A 113 9.34 -7.63 -13.61
CA ILE A 113 10.06 -7.28 -12.39
C ILE A 113 9.13 -6.43 -11.55
N TYR A 114 9.12 -6.68 -10.25
CA TYR A 114 8.32 -5.96 -9.28
C TYR A 114 9.21 -5.22 -8.29
N GLY A 115 8.69 -4.13 -7.76
CA GLY A 115 9.34 -3.35 -6.73
C GLY A 115 8.34 -2.68 -5.81
N ASP A 116 8.80 -2.40 -4.61
CA ASP A 116 8.04 -1.76 -3.57
C ASP A 116 8.82 -0.62 -2.91
N GLY A 117 8.10 0.27 -2.25
CA GLY A 117 8.68 1.27 -1.36
C GLY A 117 7.69 2.36 -0.96
N ALA A 118 8.12 3.23 -0.06
CA ALA A 118 7.33 4.39 0.36
C ALA A 118 7.56 5.57 -0.59
N LEU A 119 6.49 6.14 -1.11
CA LEU A 119 6.56 7.27 -2.04
C LEU A 119 7.01 8.53 -1.32
N GLU A 120 8.01 9.20 -1.90
CA GLU A 120 8.35 10.58 -1.61
C GLU A 120 8.11 11.43 -2.86
N VAL A 121 7.17 12.37 -2.79
CA VAL A 121 6.90 13.33 -3.87
C VAL A 121 7.75 14.58 -3.68
N LEU A 122 8.53 14.92 -4.71
CA LEU A 122 9.39 16.11 -4.74
C LEU A 122 8.61 17.35 -5.23
N PRO A 123 9.12 18.57 -5.01
CA PRO A 123 8.45 19.82 -5.40
C PRO A 123 8.09 19.91 -6.89
N ASP A 124 8.89 19.27 -7.74
CA ASP A 124 8.69 19.22 -9.20
C ASP A 124 7.54 18.27 -9.62
N GLY A 125 6.92 17.57 -8.66
CA GLY A 125 5.74 16.74 -8.84
C GLY A 125 6.00 15.32 -9.32
N PHE A 126 7.26 14.93 -9.53
CA PHE A 126 7.67 13.52 -9.63
C PHE A 126 8.07 13.00 -8.25
N GLY A 127 8.26 11.69 -8.12
CA GLY A 127 8.64 11.09 -6.85
C GLY A 127 9.52 9.86 -6.99
N PHE A 128 9.99 9.38 -5.84
CA PHE A 128 10.76 8.15 -5.72
C PHE A 128 10.15 7.24 -4.66
N LEU A 129 10.16 5.93 -4.92
CA LEU A 129 9.89 4.94 -3.87
C LEU A 129 11.18 4.69 -3.11
N ARG A 130 11.17 5.04 -1.82
CA ARG A 130 12.29 4.87 -0.90
C ARG A 130 12.16 3.53 -0.17
N SER A 131 13.30 2.87 0.06
CA SER A 131 13.35 1.61 0.80
C SER A 131 13.38 1.83 2.32
N PRO A 132 12.67 1.00 3.12
CA PRO A 132 12.87 0.97 4.57
C PRO A 132 14.29 0.55 4.98
N ASP A 133 14.97 -0.27 4.17
CA ASP A 133 16.33 -0.77 4.47
C ASP A 133 17.38 0.34 4.54
N THR A 134 17.18 1.40 3.75
CA THR A 134 18.03 2.60 3.75
C THR A 134 17.49 3.69 4.65
N SER A 135 16.55 3.38 5.56
CA SER A 135 15.86 4.35 6.41
C SER A 135 15.18 5.47 5.60
N TYR A 136 14.62 5.13 4.44
CA TYR A 136 13.98 6.05 3.50
C TYR A 136 14.91 7.15 2.94
N LEU A 137 16.23 6.95 3.01
CA LEU A 137 17.20 7.85 2.41
C LEU A 137 17.27 7.66 0.90
N ALA A 138 17.72 8.71 0.21
CA ALA A 138 17.88 8.68 -1.24
C ALA A 138 18.94 7.66 -1.67
N GLY A 139 18.50 6.67 -2.44
CA GLY A 139 19.31 5.61 -3.03
C GLY A 139 19.41 5.72 -4.55
N THR A 140 20.43 5.08 -5.13
CA THR A 140 20.52 4.89 -6.59
C THR A 140 19.60 3.80 -7.10
N ASP A 141 19.13 2.95 -6.19
CA ASP A 141 18.23 1.82 -6.35
C ASP A 141 16.77 2.18 -6.08
N ASP A 142 16.46 3.47 -5.96
CA ASP A 142 15.10 4.00 -5.82
C ASP A 142 14.33 3.90 -7.13
N ILE A 143 13.01 3.76 -7.01
CA ILE A 143 12.11 3.61 -8.14
C ILE A 143 11.46 4.96 -8.45
N TYR A 144 11.72 5.49 -9.63
CA TYR A 144 11.10 6.69 -10.17
C TYR A 144 9.60 6.49 -10.40
N VAL A 145 8.81 7.48 -9.96
CA VAL A 145 7.37 7.57 -10.18
C VAL A 145 7.06 8.87 -10.93
N SER A 146 6.38 8.73 -12.05
CA SER A 146 6.06 9.88 -12.90
C SER A 146 4.97 10.78 -12.29
N PRO A 147 4.96 12.09 -12.59
CA PRO A 147 3.89 13.00 -12.16
C PRO A 147 2.50 12.55 -12.63
N SER A 148 2.42 11.91 -13.79
CA SER A 148 1.17 11.38 -14.35
C SER A 148 0.60 10.24 -13.50
N GLN A 149 1.45 9.34 -13.00
CA GLN A 149 1.02 8.27 -12.09
C GLN A 149 0.56 8.83 -10.75
N ILE A 150 1.32 9.78 -10.18
CA ILE A 150 0.97 10.47 -8.93
C ILE A 150 -0.40 11.12 -9.03
N ARG A 151 -0.66 11.88 -10.11
CA ARG A 151 -1.96 12.53 -10.34
C ARG A 151 -3.08 11.54 -10.61
N ARG A 152 -2.84 10.49 -11.41
CA ARG A 152 -3.86 9.51 -11.81
C ARG A 152 -4.41 8.72 -10.62
N PHE A 153 -3.55 8.34 -9.69
CA PHE A 153 -3.92 7.55 -8.51
C PHE A 153 -4.08 8.41 -7.24
N ASN A 154 -3.95 9.74 -7.35
CA ASN A 154 -4.01 10.69 -6.23
C ASN A 154 -3.05 10.32 -5.08
N LEU A 155 -1.82 9.92 -5.46
CA LEU A 155 -0.79 9.46 -4.54
C LEU A 155 -0.23 10.63 -3.73
N ARG A 156 0.17 10.35 -2.49
CA ARG A 156 0.82 11.31 -1.60
C ARG A 156 2.11 10.76 -1.01
N THR A 157 2.97 11.66 -0.56
CA THR A 157 4.16 11.28 0.21
C THR A 157 3.74 10.46 1.42
N GLY A 158 4.37 9.30 1.60
CA GLY A 158 4.06 8.32 2.64
C GLY A 158 3.21 7.13 2.17
N ASP A 159 2.63 7.15 0.97
CA ASP A 159 1.96 5.97 0.43
C ASP A 159 2.99 4.87 0.09
N THR A 160 2.80 3.68 0.63
CA THR A 160 3.53 2.47 0.24
C THR A 160 2.95 1.95 -1.06
N ILE A 161 3.80 1.76 -2.08
CA ILE A 161 3.40 1.34 -3.40
C ILE A 161 4.09 0.04 -3.75
N GLU A 162 3.34 -0.89 -4.33
CA GLU A 162 3.85 -2.12 -4.94
C GLU A 162 3.44 -2.13 -6.41
N GLY A 163 4.34 -2.55 -7.28
CA GLY A 163 3.99 -2.77 -8.68
C GLY A 163 5.14 -3.16 -9.58
N GLU A 164 4.80 -3.36 -10.85
CA GLU A 164 5.75 -3.70 -11.90
C GLU A 164 6.70 -2.53 -12.20
N ILE A 165 8.00 -2.80 -12.19
CA ILE A 165 9.07 -1.87 -12.48
C ILE A 165 9.83 -2.29 -13.74
N ARG A 166 10.44 -1.30 -14.40
CA ARG A 166 11.39 -1.55 -15.48
C ARG A 166 12.77 -1.03 -15.11
N THR A 167 13.79 -1.67 -15.66
CA THR A 167 15.16 -1.15 -15.65
C THR A 167 15.25 0.18 -16.41
N PRO A 168 16.16 1.08 -16.03
CA PRO A 168 16.43 2.31 -16.77
C PRO A 168 16.83 2.02 -18.21
N LYS A 169 16.36 2.86 -19.13
CA LYS A 169 16.81 2.91 -20.54
C LYS A 169 18.11 3.69 -20.68
N ASP A 170 18.67 3.72 -21.88
CA ASP A 170 19.86 4.51 -22.18
C ASP A 170 19.62 6.00 -21.84
N GLY A 171 20.41 6.52 -20.90
CA GLY A 171 20.30 7.89 -20.38
C GLY A 171 19.50 8.04 -19.09
N GLU A 172 18.77 7.00 -18.64
CA GLU A 172 18.08 6.97 -17.34
C GLU A 172 18.98 6.34 -16.27
N ARG A 173 18.85 6.79 -15.02
CA ARG A 173 19.66 6.28 -13.89
C ARG A 173 18.90 5.39 -12.91
N TYR A 174 17.58 5.52 -12.87
CA TYR A 174 16.72 4.90 -11.86
C TYR A 174 15.80 3.86 -12.48
N PHE A 175 15.37 2.89 -11.67
CA PHE A 175 14.22 2.06 -12.03
C PHE A 175 12.99 2.95 -12.18
N ALA A 176 12.03 2.55 -13.02
CA ALA A 176 10.80 3.31 -13.19
C ALA A 176 9.59 2.41 -12.99
N LEU A 177 8.58 2.92 -12.28
CA LEU A 177 7.30 2.23 -12.11
C LEU A 177 6.57 2.18 -13.46
N VAL A 178 6.21 0.99 -13.92
CA VAL A 178 5.42 0.78 -15.14
C VAL A 178 3.94 0.70 -14.78
N LYS A 179 3.60 -0.22 -13.88
CA LYS A 179 2.25 -0.51 -13.46
C LYS A 179 2.18 -0.51 -11.95
N LEU A 180 1.13 0.09 -11.42
CA LEU A 180 0.86 0.12 -10.00
C LEU A 180 -0.16 -0.98 -9.69
N ASP A 181 0.18 -1.87 -8.76
CA ASP A 181 -0.67 -3.00 -8.39
C ASP A 181 -1.35 -2.79 -7.03
N LYS A 182 -0.64 -2.28 -6.02
CA LYS A 182 -1.21 -1.97 -4.69
C LYS A 182 -0.71 -0.64 -4.12
N ILE A 183 -1.54 -0.07 -3.24
CA ILE A 183 -1.24 1.12 -2.43
C ILE A 183 -1.62 0.80 -0.97
N ASN A 184 -0.66 0.88 -0.06
CA ASN A 184 -0.83 0.56 1.38
C ASN A 184 -1.46 -0.84 1.59
N GLY A 185 -1.02 -1.83 0.81
CA GLY A 185 -1.52 -3.20 0.85
C GLY A 185 -2.91 -3.43 0.24
N ARG A 186 -3.53 -2.41 -0.39
CA ARG A 186 -4.87 -2.49 -0.99
C ARG A 186 -4.86 -2.18 -2.49
N PRO A 187 -5.87 -2.63 -3.25
CA PRO A 187 -6.02 -2.25 -4.64
C PRO A 187 -6.13 -0.72 -4.83
N PRO A 188 -5.57 -0.16 -5.92
CA PRO A 188 -5.61 1.28 -6.18
C PRO A 188 -7.02 1.87 -6.34
N GLU A 189 -8.02 1.05 -6.65
CA GLU A 189 -9.41 1.51 -6.80
C GLU A 189 -10.00 2.00 -5.47
N GLU A 190 -9.77 1.26 -4.39
CA GLU A 190 -10.23 1.62 -3.05
C GLU A 190 -9.59 2.92 -2.55
N CYS A 191 -8.36 3.17 -2.99
CA CYS A 191 -7.56 4.29 -2.53
C CYS A 191 -8.08 5.65 -2.99
N LYS A 192 -8.87 5.69 -4.07
CA LYS A 192 -9.48 6.93 -4.57
C LYS A 192 -10.56 7.49 -3.65
N SER A 193 -11.18 6.64 -2.84
CA SER A 193 -12.28 7.01 -1.93
C SER A 193 -11.83 7.38 -0.51
N LYS A 194 -10.51 7.37 -0.25
CA LYS A 194 -9.94 7.64 1.07
C LYS A 194 -10.24 9.08 1.52
N ILE A 195 -10.64 9.20 2.79
CA ILE A 195 -10.72 10.49 3.47
C ILE A 195 -9.30 10.91 3.84
N LEU A 196 -8.97 12.18 3.61
CA LEU A 196 -7.70 12.75 4.03
C LEU A 196 -7.55 12.68 5.55
N PHE A 197 -6.33 12.43 6.04
CA PHE A 197 -6.07 12.29 7.46
C PHE A 197 -6.49 13.54 8.25
N GLU A 198 -6.30 14.74 7.66
CA GLU A 198 -6.68 16.02 8.27
C GLU A 198 -8.20 16.21 8.41
N ASN A 199 -9.00 15.46 7.64
CA ASN A 199 -10.46 15.54 7.70
C ASN A 199 -11.06 14.53 8.69
N LEU A 200 -10.24 13.66 9.28
CA LEU A 200 -10.72 12.72 10.30
C LEU A 200 -11.08 13.47 11.57
N THR A 201 -12.17 13.05 12.22
CA THR A 201 -12.56 13.63 13.51
C THR A 201 -11.65 13.07 14.61
N PRO A 202 -10.89 13.91 15.32
CA PRO A 202 -10.06 13.43 16.42
C PRO A 202 -10.95 12.97 17.56
N LEU A 203 -10.69 11.76 18.07
CA LEU A 203 -11.37 11.18 19.22
C LEU A 203 -10.35 10.79 20.29
N HIS A 204 -10.80 10.73 21.54
CA HIS A 204 -10.01 10.11 22.59
C HIS A 204 -9.91 8.59 22.34
N PRO A 205 -8.82 7.93 22.79
CA PRO A 205 -8.71 6.48 22.67
C PRO A 205 -9.87 5.77 23.37
N GLN A 206 -10.57 4.92 22.63
CA GLN A 206 -11.68 4.11 23.13
C GLN A 206 -11.28 2.65 23.39
N GLU A 207 -10.22 2.20 22.71
CA GLU A 207 -9.68 0.85 22.84
C GLU A 207 -8.29 0.90 23.47
N VAL A 208 -8.09 0.09 24.52
CA VAL A 208 -6.82 -0.02 25.25
C VAL A 208 -5.95 -1.10 24.62
N PHE A 209 -4.65 -0.83 24.49
CA PHE A 209 -3.65 -1.86 24.25
C PHE A 209 -3.31 -2.53 25.58
N ARG A 210 -3.65 -3.80 25.72
CA ARG A 210 -3.24 -4.60 26.87
C ARG A 210 -1.78 -5.01 26.70
N LEU A 211 -0.90 -4.47 27.53
CA LEU A 211 0.54 -4.76 27.48
C LEU A 211 0.92 -5.98 28.32
N GLU A 212 0.11 -6.30 29.34
CA GLU A 212 0.23 -7.53 30.12
C GLU A 212 0.18 -8.76 29.21
N ARG A 213 1.21 -9.60 29.32
CA ARG A 213 1.33 -10.87 28.59
C ARG A 213 1.06 -12.05 29.49
N GLU A 214 0.69 -13.19 28.92
CA GLU A 214 0.48 -14.45 29.66
C GLU A 214 1.81 -15.17 29.96
N ILE A 215 2.76 -14.47 30.59
CA ILE A 215 4.07 -15.00 30.95
C ILE A 215 4.42 -14.66 32.40
N ARG A 216 5.10 -15.57 33.10
CA ARG A 216 5.56 -15.40 34.48
C ARG A 216 7.04 -14.97 34.56
N GLY A 217 7.44 -14.03 33.72
CA GLY A 217 8.79 -13.44 33.72
C GLY A 217 8.81 -12.04 34.34
N GLU A 218 9.98 -11.62 34.82
CA GLU A 218 10.18 -10.29 35.42
C GLU A 218 9.94 -9.16 34.42
N GLU A 219 10.20 -9.40 33.13
CA GLU A 219 9.95 -8.47 32.03
C GLU A 219 8.46 -8.11 31.86
N ASN A 220 7.55 -8.93 32.41
CA ASN A 220 6.11 -8.65 32.38
C ASN A 220 5.68 -7.67 33.48
N ILE A 221 6.50 -7.48 34.53
CA ILE A 221 6.19 -6.56 35.62
C ILE A 221 6.03 -5.13 35.07
N THR A 222 6.95 -4.68 34.20
CA THR A 222 6.89 -3.36 33.57
C THR A 222 5.57 -3.14 32.82
N SER A 223 5.19 -4.08 31.97
CA SER A 223 3.93 -4.00 31.22
C SER A 223 2.71 -3.92 32.13
N ARG A 224 2.66 -4.74 33.19
CA ARG A 224 1.54 -4.76 34.15
C ARG A 224 1.44 -3.46 34.93
N VAL A 225 2.58 -2.88 35.34
CA VAL A 225 2.62 -1.58 36.01
C VAL A 225 2.11 -0.47 35.09
N ILE A 226 2.49 -0.48 33.81
CA ILE A 226 1.98 0.48 32.83
C ILE A 226 0.46 0.33 32.66
N ASP A 227 -0.04 -0.89 32.48
CA ASP A 227 -1.49 -1.14 32.31
C ASP A 227 -2.31 -0.65 33.51
N MET A 228 -1.76 -0.73 34.74
CA MET A 228 -2.44 -0.26 35.96
C MET A 228 -2.37 1.25 36.18
N ILE A 229 -1.22 1.88 35.88
CA ILE A 229 -0.95 3.27 36.24
C ILE A 229 -1.19 4.24 35.09
N ALA A 230 -0.80 3.85 33.88
CA ALA A 230 -0.80 4.69 32.69
C ALA A 230 -1.22 3.88 31.45
N PRO A 231 -2.50 3.44 31.37
CA PRO A 231 -2.97 2.61 30.27
C PRO A 231 -2.81 3.32 28.92
N ILE A 232 -2.37 2.57 27.91
CA ILE A 232 -2.09 3.09 26.57
C ILE A 232 -3.23 2.68 25.63
N GLY A 233 -3.89 3.64 24.99
CA GLY A 233 -4.94 3.37 24.00
C GLY A 233 -4.53 3.55 22.54
N LYS A 234 -5.36 3.07 21.61
CA LYS A 234 -5.21 3.32 20.17
C LYS A 234 -5.36 4.82 19.87
N GLY A 235 -4.31 5.44 19.34
CA GLY A 235 -4.25 6.89 19.13
C GLY A 235 -3.75 7.68 20.34
N GLN A 236 -3.23 7.02 21.38
CA GLN A 236 -2.64 7.67 22.55
C GLN A 236 -1.41 8.50 22.16
N ARG A 237 -1.30 9.71 22.71
CA ARG A 237 -0.10 10.56 22.65
C ARG A 237 0.55 10.62 24.02
N GLY A 238 1.46 9.69 24.28
CA GLY A 238 2.21 9.57 25.53
C GLY A 238 3.63 10.12 25.44
N LEU A 239 4.22 10.41 26.60
CA LEU A 239 5.62 10.79 26.74
C LEU A 239 6.23 9.99 27.90
N LEU A 240 7.39 9.35 27.65
CA LEU A 240 8.16 8.69 28.70
C LEU A 240 9.23 9.66 29.20
N VAL A 241 9.05 10.16 30.42
CA VAL A 241 10.01 11.07 31.05
C VAL A 241 10.98 10.24 31.88
N ALA A 242 12.25 10.22 31.46
CA ALA A 242 13.34 9.55 32.16
C ALA A 242 14.59 10.43 32.19
N PRO A 243 15.17 10.73 33.37
CA PRO A 243 16.45 11.41 33.44
C PRO A 243 17.59 10.54 32.88
N PRO A 244 18.70 11.14 32.42
CA PRO A 244 19.90 10.38 32.08
C PRO A 244 20.37 9.57 33.29
N LYS A 245 20.81 8.34 33.03
CA LYS A 245 21.23 7.39 34.06
C LYS A 245 22.51 7.85 34.76
#